data_AF-A0A3C1NG77-F1
#
_entry.id   AF-A0A3C1NG77-F1
#
_cell.length_a   1.000
_cell.length_b   1.000
_cell.length_c   1.000
_cell.angle_alpha   90.00
_cell.angle_beta   90.00
_cell.angle_gamma   90.00
#
_symmetry.space_group_name_H-M   'P 1'
#
loop_
_entity.id
_entity.type
_entity.pdbx_description
1 polymer ?
#
loop_
_entity_poly.entity_id
_entity_poly.type
_entity_poly.pdbx_seq_one_letter_code
_entity_poly.pdbx_strand_id
1 'polypeptide(L)'
;MSDALVWGGTQHYVPLVGDGNINIILPTTATGKVSASIVYNGPIKAPIRKGDRVAVLRITSAESSATNEIPLYAGDDVDQSNFAMRGLDSLLVLAFGWLL
;
A
#
# COMPACT_ATOMS: atom_id res chain seq x y z
N MET A 1 7.23 10.21 2.07
CA MET A 1 6.04 9.93 1.24
C MET A 1 5.57 8.54 1.65
N SER A 2 4.29 8.41 2.01
CA SER A 2 3.71 7.16 2.54
C SER A 2 3.02 6.40 1.41
N ASP A 3 3.78 5.58 0.70
CA ASP A 3 3.31 4.85 -0.49
C ASP A 3 3.30 3.35 -0.22
N ALA A 4 2.29 2.64 -0.73
CA ALA A 4 2.22 1.18 -0.70
C ALA A 4 2.54 0.59 -2.09
N LEU A 5 3.30 -0.50 -2.12
CA LEU A 5 3.62 -1.21 -3.34
C LEU A 5 2.38 -1.92 -3.91
N VAL A 6 2.09 -1.63 -5.18
CA VAL A 6 0.99 -2.24 -5.92
C VAL A 6 1.52 -3.22 -6.95
N TRP A 7 0.93 -4.39 -7.00
CA TRP A 7 1.25 -5.43 -7.97
C TRP A 7 0.14 -5.58 -9.00
N GLY A 8 0.54 -5.62 -10.28
CA GLY A 8 -0.38 -5.77 -11.40
C GLY A 8 -1.26 -4.54 -11.67
N GLY A 9 -0.96 -3.39 -11.07
CA GLY A 9 -1.68 -2.14 -11.25
C GLY A 9 -1.11 -1.26 -12.36
N THR A 10 -1.89 -0.31 -12.86
CA THR A 10 -1.46 0.77 -13.78
C THR A 10 -0.32 1.59 -13.19
N GLN A 11 -0.27 1.67 -11.86
CA GLN A 11 0.80 2.24 -11.06
C GLN A 11 1.44 1.17 -10.16
N HIS A 12 2.74 1.31 -9.88
CA HIS A 12 3.49 0.43 -8.96
C HIS A 12 3.37 0.86 -7.50
N TYR A 13 2.81 2.03 -7.24
CA TYR A 13 2.65 2.62 -5.92
C TYR A 13 1.27 3.25 -5.82
N VAL A 14 0.63 3.12 -4.67
CA VAL A 14 -0.59 3.84 -4.32
C VAL A 14 -0.31 4.74 -3.12
N PRO A 15 -0.66 6.04 -3.17
CA PRO A 15 -0.52 6.91 -2.03
C PRO A 15 -1.46 6.45 -0.91
N LEU A 16 -0.95 6.41 0.32
CA LEU A 16 -1.73 6.06 1.51
C LEU A 16 -2.22 7.32 2.22
N VAL A 17 -3.52 7.38 2.51
CA VAL A 17 -4.19 8.46 3.23
C VAL A 17 -4.88 7.94 4.48
N GLY A 18 -4.85 8.71 5.57
CA GLY A 18 -5.66 8.42 6.75
C GLY A 18 -7.11 8.86 6.56
N ASP A 19 -8.02 8.31 7.37
CA ASP A 19 -9.39 8.81 7.52
C ASP A 19 -9.38 10.14 8.30
N GLY A 20 -8.98 11.21 7.62
CA GLY A 20 -8.96 12.57 8.16
C GLY A 20 -7.78 12.90 9.10
N ASN A 21 -7.99 13.90 9.96
CA ASN A 21 -6.97 14.39 10.90
C ASN A 21 -6.65 13.31 11.95
N ILE A 22 -5.52 12.65 11.78
CA ILE A 22 -5.00 11.68 12.75
C ILE A 22 -4.46 12.44 13.97
N ASN A 23 -5.32 12.72 14.96
CA ASN A 23 -4.92 13.27 16.25
C ASN A 23 -4.50 12.15 17.20
N ILE A 24 -3.21 12.04 17.47
CA ILE A 24 -2.67 11.04 18.39
C ILE A 24 -2.45 11.74 19.74
N ILE A 25 -3.15 11.27 20.77
CA ILE A 25 -2.94 11.72 22.15
C ILE A 25 -1.85 10.84 22.74
N LEU A 26 -0.67 11.41 22.95
CA LEU A 26 0.43 10.72 23.62
C LEU A 26 0.41 11.05 25.11
N PRO A 27 0.54 10.06 26.01
CA PRO A 27 0.71 10.33 27.42
C PRO A 27 2.01 11.11 27.64
N THR A 28 1.98 12.16 28.47
CA THR A 28 3.12 13.04 28.76
C THR A 28 4.31 12.33 29.39
N THR A 29 4.11 11.12 29.94
CA THR A 29 5.18 10.25 30.44
C THR A 29 5.97 9.59 29.30
N ALA A 30 5.42 9.49 28.09
CA ALA A 30 6.13 9.00 26.91
C ALA A 30 7.09 10.08 26.36
N THR A 31 8.14 10.36 27.13
CA THR A 31 9.33 11.11 26.68
C THR A 31 10.25 10.21 25.83
N GLY A 32 9.87 8.95 25.62
CA GLY A 32 10.59 7.97 24.80
C GLY A 32 10.29 8.11 23.30
N LYS A 33 11.26 7.73 22.47
CA LYS A 33 11.14 7.65 21.01
C LYS A 33 9.85 6.93 20.61
N VAL A 34 8.93 7.65 19.98
CA VAL A 34 7.71 7.10 19.39
C VAL A 34 8.09 6.57 18.01
N SER A 35 7.83 5.29 17.74
CA SER A 35 8.07 4.71 16.42
C SER A 35 6.74 4.54 15.70
N ALA A 36 6.61 5.19 14.55
CA ALA A 36 5.47 5.04 13.66
C ALA A 36 5.90 4.21 12.44
N SER A 37 5.29 3.04 12.27
CA SER A 37 5.58 2.13 11.17
C SER A 37 4.31 1.85 10.38
N ILE A 38 4.40 1.96 9.06
CA ILE A 38 3.32 1.55 8.16
C ILE A 38 3.45 0.05 7.93
N VAL A 39 2.41 -0.70 8.28
CA VAL A 39 2.33 -2.15 8.10
C VAL A 39 1.26 -2.44 7.05
N TYR A 40 1.64 -3.16 6.00
CA TYR A 40 0.72 -3.62 4.96
C TYR A 40 1.06 -5.06 4.58
N ASN A 41 0.06 -5.80 4.12
CA ASN A 41 0.21 -7.22 3.80
C ASN A 41 0.63 -7.41 2.35
N GLY A 42 1.95 -7.54 2.13
CA GLY A 42 2.53 -7.88 0.83
C GLY A 42 2.24 -6.86 -0.28
N PRO A 43 2.65 -7.14 -1.53
CA PRO A 43 2.28 -6.28 -2.65
C PRO A 43 0.77 -6.28 -2.81
N ILE A 44 0.16 -5.10 -2.80
CA ILE A 44 -1.29 -4.95 -2.86
C ILE A 44 -1.73 -5.24 -4.29
N LYS A 45 -2.60 -6.24 -4.49
CA LYS A 45 -3.03 -6.62 -5.84
C LYS A 45 -4.06 -5.63 -6.36
N ALA A 46 -3.85 -5.13 -7.57
CA ALA A 46 -4.86 -4.36 -8.29
C ALA A 46 -6.08 -5.23 -8.68
N PRO A 47 -7.30 -4.66 -8.79
CA PRO A 47 -7.62 -3.23 -8.71
C PRO A 47 -7.78 -2.73 -7.27
N ILE A 48 -7.29 -1.52 -7.00
CA ILE A 48 -7.44 -0.81 -5.72
C ILE A 48 -8.28 0.43 -6.00
N ARG A 49 -9.33 0.66 -5.21
CA ARG A 49 -10.12 1.89 -5.32
C ARG A 49 -9.73 2.89 -4.25
N LYS A 50 -9.88 4.16 -4.55
CA LYS A 50 -9.75 5.24 -3.58
C LYS A 50 -10.69 4.98 -2.40
N GLY A 51 -10.15 5.05 -1.19
CA GLY A 51 -10.89 4.72 0.04
C GLY A 51 -10.87 3.24 0.42
N ASP A 52 -10.19 2.36 -0.32
CA ASP A 52 -9.96 0.98 0.13
C ASP A 52 -8.96 0.96 1.27
N ARG A 53 -9.26 0.22 2.34
CA ARG A 53 -8.34 0.01 3.46
C ARG A 53 -7.22 -0.95 3.02
N VAL A 54 -6.03 -0.41 2.84
CA VAL A 54 -4.90 -1.11 2.21
C VAL A 54 -3.70 -1.28 3.15
N ALA A 55 -3.61 -0.48 4.20
CA ALA A 55 -2.52 -0.53 5.16
C ALA A 55 -3.01 -0.16 6.58
N VAL A 56 -2.15 -0.35 7.57
CA VAL A 56 -2.35 0.14 8.92
C VAL A 56 -1.10 0.89 9.38
N LEU A 57 -1.30 2.07 9.97
CA LEU A 57 -0.27 2.77 10.70
C LEU A 57 -0.20 2.17 12.10
N ARG A 58 0.88 1.45 12.38
CA ARG A 58 1.16 0.89 13.69
C ARG A 58 2.08 1.85 14.44
N ILE A 59 1.60 2.39 15.54
CA ILE A 59 2.40 3.20 16.46
C ILE A 59 2.74 2.35 17.68
N THR A 60 4.03 2.25 17.96
CA THR A 60 4.55 1.54 19.14
C THR A 60 5.30 2.51 20.03
N SER A 61 4.91 2.59 21.31
CA SER A 61 5.61 3.38 22.30
C SER A 61 6.67 2.53 23.01
N ALA A 62 7.86 3.09 23.24
CA ALA A 62 8.99 2.34 23.78
C ALA A 62 8.80 1.86 25.24
N GLU A 63 7.95 2.54 26.02
CA GLU A 63 7.77 2.27 27.45
C GLU A 63 6.48 1.53 27.81
N SER A 64 5.48 1.59 26.94
CA SER A 64 4.26 0.82 27.09
C SER A 64 4.03 0.14 25.76
N SER A 65 4.03 -1.19 25.76
CA SER A 65 3.69 -2.06 24.62
C SER A 65 2.29 -1.82 24.03
N ALA A 66 1.63 -0.72 24.40
CA ALA A 66 0.48 -0.15 23.75
C ALA A 66 0.80 0.07 22.27
N THR A 67 0.11 -0.71 21.45
CA THR A 67 0.17 -0.65 20.00
C THR A 67 -1.15 -0.06 19.52
N ASN A 68 -1.09 1.14 18.93
CA ASN A 68 -2.25 1.73 18.28
C ASN A 68 -2.18 1.43 16.78
N GLU A 69 -3.24 0.85 16.25
CA GLU A 69 -3.38 0.56 14.83
C GLU A 69 -4.42 1.49 14.22
N ILE A 70 -3.98 2.35 13.30
CA ILE A 70 -4.84 3.30 12.61
C ILE A 70 -4.98 2.82 11.16
N PRO A 71 -6.20 2.57 10.65
CA PRO A 71 -6.38 2.15 9.27
C PRO A 71 -5.94 3.26 8.30
N LEU A 72 -5.22 2.84 7.25
CA LEU A 72 -4.82 3.68 6.13
C LEU A 72 -5.54 3.20 4.86
N TYR A 73 -5.93 4.17 4.04
CA TYR A 73 -6.75 4.01 2.87
C TYR A 73 -5.99 4.42 1.61
N ALA A 74 -6.40 3.90 0.46
CA ALA A 74 -5.85 4.31 -0.82
C ALA A 74 -6.30 5.74 -1.15
N GLY A 75 -5.34 6.62 -1.45
CA GLY A 75 -5.58 8.01 -1.82
C GLY A 75 -6.02 8.19 -3.27
N ASP A 76 -5.74 7.20 -4.12
CA ASP A 76 -6.02 7.21 -5.55
C ASP A 76 -6.50 5.83 -6.04
N ASP A 77 -7.13 5.82 -7.21
CA ASP A 77 -7.59 4.61 -7.88
C ASP A 77 -6.45 3.98 -8.70
N VAL A 78 -6.19 2.69 -8.49
CA VAL A 78 -5.19 1.93 -9.26
C VAL A 78 -5.86 0.74 -9.93
N ASP A 79 -6.18 0.91 -11.20
CA ASP A 79 -6.71 -0.15 -12.07
C ASP A 79 -5.68 -1.22 -12.35
N GLN A 80 -6.14 -2.38 -12.84
CA GLN A 80 -5.24 -3.42 -13.33
C GLN A 80 -4.51 -2.97 -14.60
N SER A 81 -3.22 -3.29 -14.68
CA SER A 81 -2.40 -2.98 -15.84
C SER A 81 -2.47 -4.05 -16.92
N ASN A 82 -2.57 -3.60 -18.16
CA ASN A 82 -2.40 -4.42 -19.35
C ASN A 82 -0.98 -5.02 -19.51
N PHE A 83 -0.01 -4.71 -18.64
CA PHE A 83 1.33 -5.31 -18.68
C PHE A 83 1.31 -6.84 -18.54
N ALA A 84 0.39 -7.40 -17.75
CA ALA A 84 0.22 -8.85 -17.66
C ALA A 84 -0.17 -9.45 -19.03
N MET A 85 -1.00 -8.73 -19.79
CA MET A 85 -1.38 -9.08 -21.15
C MET A 85 -0.19 -8.95 -22.12
N ARG A 86 0.70 -7.95 -21.93
CA ARG A 86 1.92 -7.81 -22.75
C ARG A 86 2.93 -8.94 -22.55
N GLY A 87 2.98 -9.54 -21.37
CA GLY A 87 3.80 -10.75 -21.12
C GLY A 87 3.28 -11.94 -21.92
N LEU A 88 1.97 -12.16 -21.92
CA LEU A 88 1.30 -13.17 -22.76
C LEU A 88 1.48 -12.88 -24.26
N ASP A 89 1.32 -11.63 -24.69
CA ASP A 89 1.56 -11.25 -26.08
C ASP A 89 3.00 -11.54 -26.51
N SER A 90 3.99 -11.26 -25.66
CA SER A 90 5.39 -11.54 -25.98
C SER A 90 5.64 -13.06 -26.13
N LEU A 91 5.00 -13.88 -25.29
CA LEU A 91 5.05 -15.33 -25.42
C LEU A 91 4.36 -15.84 -26.68
N LEU A 92 3.21 -15.27 -27.04
CA LEU A 92 2.48 -15.61 -28.27
C LEU A 92 3.24 -15.18 -29.52
N VAL A 93 3.88 -14.01 -29.51
CA VAL A 93 4.74 -13.54 -30.61
C VAL A 93 6.00 -14.42 -30.73
N LEU A 94 6.59 -14.89 -29.63
CA LEU A 94 7.71 -15.83 -29.72
C LEU A 94 7.27 -17.21 -30.21
N ALA A 95 6.09 -17.69 -29.78
CA ALA A 95 5.57 -19.00 -30.16
C ALA A 95 5.02 -19.05 -31.59
N PHE A 96 4.40 -17.97 -32.07
CA PHE A 96 3.68 -17.93 -33.35
C PHE A 96 4.18 -16.83 -34.32
N GLY A 97 5.14 -16.00 -33.92
CA GLY A 97 5.65 -14.91 -34.77
C GLY A 97 6.46 -15.36 -35.98
N TRP A 98 6.86 -16.63 -36.05
CA TRP A 98 7.43 -17.20 -37.29
C TRP A 98 6.35 -17.48 -38.34
N LEU A 99 5.07 -17.61 -37.95
CA LEU A 99 3.97 -17.94 -38.87
C LEU A 99 3.34 -16.70 -39.54
N LEU A 100 3.83 -15.49 -39.22
CA LEU A 100 3.37 -14.20 -39.74
C LEU A 100 4.35 -13.63 -40.77
#